data_AF-A0A4R4USH3-F1
#
_entry.id   AF-A0A4R4USH3-F1
#
_cell.length_a   1.000
_cell.length_b   1.000
_cell.length_c   1.000
_cell.angle_alpha   90.00
_cell.angle_beta   90.00
_cell.angle_gamma   90.00
#
_symmetry.space_group_name_H-M   'P 1'
#
loop_
_entity.id
_entity.type
_entity.pdbx_description
1 polymer ?
#
loop_
_entity_poly.entity_id
_entity_poly.type
_entity_poly.pdbx_seq_one_letter_code
_entity_poly.pdbx_strand_id
1 'polypeptide(L)'
;MTTLRQLRKTALSLLETAEESIGPGAVAFTVSGERFAALDGEGRVHLHLLDSDADEVLAAHPTAERPPRRATETGVRVPIGDVDGQQLNHWVRRAWLARAPERLAAQATAGDTVLPGEVGDLPRAIGRPATRALAGAGITTLAQVAELTDGELLAMHGVGPKAVRLLGEALAETGHRRP
;
A
#
# COMPACT_ATOMS: atom_id res chain seq x y z
N MET A 1 3.98 15.22 -7.85
CA MET A 1 2.83 15.27 -8.78
C MET A 1 2.24 13.88 -8.88
N THR A 2 1.02 13.72 -8.41
CA THR A 2 0.34 12.42 -8.36
C THR A 2 -0.56 12.27 -9.59
N THR A 3 -0.71 11.05 -10.09
CA THR A 3 -1.39 10.77 -11.37
C THR A 3 -2.42 9.67 -11.22
N LEU A 4 -3.38 9.60 -12.14
CA LEU A 4 -4.33 8.48 -12.25
C LEU A 4 -3.61 7.12 -12.29
N ARG A 5 -2.44 7.05 -12.94
CA ARG A 5 -1.63 5.83 -12.98
C ARG A 5 -1.19 5.37 -11.59
N GLN A 6 -0.83 6.32 -10.73
CA GLN A 6 -0.46 6.02 -9.34
C GLN A 6 -1.68 5.57 -8.54
N LEU A 7 -2.82 6.25 -8.67
CA LEU A 7 -4.08 5.87 -8.02
C LEU A 7 -4.49 4.44 -8.41
N ARG A 8 -4.52 4.14 -9.71
CA ARG A 8 -4.85 2.82 -10.25
C ARG A 8 -3.88 1.75 -9.74
N LYS A 9 -2.57 2.02 -9.75
CA LYS A 9 -1.56 1.10 -9.23
C LYS A 9 -1.81 0.74 -7.76
N THR A 10 -2.14 1.74 -6.95
CA THR A 10 -2.39 1.55 -5.52
C THR A 10 -3.70 0.80 -5.28
N ALA A 11 -4.80 1.22 -5.90
CA ALA A 11 -6.10 0.58 -5.73
C ALA A 11 -6.08 -0.89 -6.16
N LEU A 12 -5.51 -1.19 -7.34
CA LEU A 12 -5.40 -2.56 -7.86
C LEU A 12 -4.42 -3.45 -7.10
N SER A 13 -3.59 -2.89 -6.21
CA SER A 13 -2.74 -3.69 -5.32
C SER A 13 -3.47 -4.23 -4.10
N LEU A 14 -4.69 -3.74 -3.83
CA LEU A 14 -5.52 -4.15 -2.71
C LEU A 14 -6.38 -5.37 -3.10
N LEU A 15 -6.66 -6.22 -2.12
CA LEU A 15 -7.39 -7.47 -2.33
C LEU A 15 -8.83 -7.21 -2.79
N GLU A 16 -9.29 -8.03 -3.73
CA GLU A 16 -10.65 -7.97 -4.31
C GLU A 16 -11.07 -6.58 -4.82
N THR A 17 -10.12 -5.77 -5.27
CA THR A 17 -10.42 -4.51 -5.92
C THR A 17 -10.84 -4.71 -7.37
N ALA A 18 -11.98 -4.16 -7.75
CA ALA A 18 -12.41 -4.00 -9.13
C ALA A 18 -12.29 -2.52 -9.56
N GLU A 19 -12.01 -2.30 -10.84
CA GLU A 19 -12.03 -0.99 -11.47
C GLU A 19 -13.25 -0.90 -12.39
N GLU A 20 -14.04 0.15 -12.23
CA GLU A 20 -15.25 0.41 -12.98
C GLU A 20 -15.17 1.79 -13.64
N SER A 21 -15.46 1.86 -14.94
CA SER A 21 -15.59 3.17 -15.62
C SER A 21 -16.96 3.76 -15.32
N ILE A 22 -16.97 4.93 -14.71
CA ILE A 22 -18.20 5.65 -14.32
C ILE A 22 -18.52 6.84 -15.24
N GLY A 23 -17.72 7.02 -16.30
CA GLY A 23 -17.92 8.07 -17.31
C GLY A 23 -16.64 8.40 -18.09
N PRO A 24 -16.71 9.36 -19.03
CA PRO A 24 -15.56 9.80 -19.80
C PRO A 24 -14.46 10.35 -18.89
N GLY A 25 -13.32 9.67 -18.82
CA GLY A 25 -12.20 10.07 -17.96
C GLY A 25 -12.42 9.85 -16.46
N ALA A 26 -13.54 9.24 -16.06
CA ALA A 26 -13.88 8.97 -14.67
C ALA A 26 -13.85 7.46 -14.38
N VAL A 27 -13.17 7.09 -13.30
CA VAL A 27 -13.00 5.70 -12.86
C VAL A 27 -13.34 5.58 -11.37
N ALA A 28 -13.99 4.49 -11.00
CA ALA A 28 -14.24 4.10 -9.62
C ALA A 28 -13.52 2.80 -9.31
N PHE A 29 -13.14 2.65 -8.04
CA PHE A 29 -12.56 1.45 -7.49
C PHE A 29 -13.49 0.93 -6.40
N THR A 30 -13.87 -0.33 -6.52
CA THR A 30 -14.79 -1.02 -5.64
C THR A 30 -14.11 -2.19 -4.95
N VAL A 31 -14.50 -2.49 -3.72
CA VAL A 31 -14.13 -3.70 -2.98
C VAL A 31 -15.42 -4.41 -2.60
N SER A 32 -15.58 -5.65 -3.03
CA SER A 32 -16.82 -6.44 -2.82
C SER A 32 -18.11 -5.68 -3.20
N GLY A 33 -18.05 -4.81 -4.22
CA GLY A 33 -19.17 -3.98 -4.69
C GLY A 33 -19.35 -2.63 -3.98
N GLU A 34 -18.58 -2.33 -2.94
CA GLU A 34 -18.58 -1.01 -2.29
C GLU A 34 -17.51 -0.10 -2.87
N ARG A 35 -17.90 1.11 -3.30
CA ARG A 35 -16.96 2.13 -3.79
C ARG A 35 -16.14 2.67 -2.63
N PHE A 36 -14.81 2.59 -2.76
CA PHE A 36 -13.88 3.17 -1.78
C PHE A 36 -13.09 4.36 -2.32
N ALA A 37 -12.80 4.38 -3.62
CA ALA A 37 -12.12 5.50 -4.28
C ALA A 37 -12.70 5.74 -5.66
N ALA A 38 -12.72 6.98 -6.12
CA ALA A 38 -13.04 7.33 -7.50
C ALA A 38 -12.21 8.53 -7.96
N LEU A 39 -11.88 8.59 -9.24
CA LEU A 39 -11.36 9.78 -9.89
C LEU A 39 -12.42 10.27 -10.87
N ASP A 40 -12.81 11.53 -10.75
CA ASP A 40 -13.70 12.16 -11.72
C ASP A 40 -12.94 12.67 -12.97
N GLY A 41 -13.69 13.06 -14.01
CA GLY A 41 -13.12 13.62 -15.23
C GLY A 41 -12.47 15.00 -15.05
N GLU A 42 -12.63 15.64 -13.89
CA GLU A 42 -11.98 16.90 -13.52
C GLU A 42 -10.63 16.66 -12.82
N GLY A 43 -10.25 15.40 -12.58
CA GLY A 43 -9.01 15.04 -11.90
C GLY A 43 -9.08 15.18 -10.37
N ARG A 44 -10.27 15.19 -9.77
CA ARG A 44 -10.43 15.13 -8.31
C ARG A 44 -10.68 13.69 -7.87
N VAL A 45 -9.93 13.28 -6.86
CA VAL A 45 -10.11 11.97 -6.24
C VAL A 45 -11.14 12.10 -5.12
N HIS A 46 -12.14 11.23 -5.14
CA HIS A 46 -13.11 11.05 -4.07
C HIS A 46 -12.74 9.79 -3.29
N LEU A 47 -12.53 9.92 -1.98
CA LEU A 47 -12.19 8.82 -1.08
C LEU A 47 -13.31 8.64 -0.05
N HIS A 48 -13.88 7.44 -0.01
CA HIS A 48 -14.93 7.07 0.95
C HIS A 48 -14.30 6.66 2.29
N LEU A 49 -13.95 7.67 3.08
CA LEU A 49 -13.28 7.56 4.37
C LEU A 49 -14.27 7.54 5.54
N LEU A 50 -13.82 7.04 6.69
CA LEU A 50 -14.50 7.27 7.97
C LEU A 50 -14.48 8.76 8.32
N ASP A 51 -15.43 9.21 9.14
CA ASP A 51 -15.54 10.63 9.47
C ASP A 51 -14.26 11.20 10.12
N SER A 52 -13.57 10.41 10.96
CA SER A 52 -12.27 10.78 11.57
C SER A 52 -11.17 11.02 10.54
N ASP A 53 -11.09 10.14 9.55
CA ASP A 53 -10.05 10.17 8.52
C ASP A 53 -10.36 11.28 7.51
N ALA A 54 -11.64 11.51 7.25
CA ALA A 54 -12.10 12.63 6.44
C ALA A 54 -11.70 13.97 7.05
N ASP A 55 -11.86 14.13 8.37
CA ASP A 55 -11.48 15.35 9.08
C ASP A 55 -9.95 15.57 9.04
N GLU A 56 -9.16 14.49 9.11
CA GLU A 56 -7.70 14.56 8.98
C GLU A 56 -7.27 15.02 7.58
N VAL A 57 -7.92 14.52 6.52
CA VAL A 57 -7.66 14.96 5.13
C VAL A 57 -8.04 16.43 4.95
N LEU A 58 -9.17 16.88 5.50
CA LEU A 58 -9.60 18.28 5.42
C LEU A 58 -8.65 19.22 6.18
N ALA A 59 -8.07 18.76 7.29
CA ALA A 59 -7.07 19.51 8.04
C ALA A 59 -5.72 19.57 7.31
N ALA A 60 -5.33 18.47 6.64
CA ALA A 60 -4.07 18.37 5.90
C ALA A 60 -4.09 19.08 4.55
N HIS A 61 -5.27 19.16 3.91
CA HIS A 61 -5.42 19.68 2.55
C HIS A 61 -6.51 20.77 2.49
N PRO A 62 -6.13 22.05 2.38
CA PRO A 62 -7.08 23.16 2.26
C PRO A 62 -7.99 23.08 1.02
N THR A 63 -7.56 22.36 -0.01
CA THR A 63 -8.32 22.14 -1.25
C THR A 63 -9.23 20.91 -1.19
N ALA A 64 -9.21 20.17 -0.07
CA ALA A 64 -10.13 19.08 0.16
C ALA A 64 -11.51 19.62 0.55
N GLU A 65 -12.54 19.01 -0.01
CA GLU A 65 -13.94 19.37 0.21
C GLU A 65 -14.72 18.12 0.63
N ARG A 66 -15.65 18.30 1.57
CA ARG A 66 -16.63 17.27 1.90
C ARG A 66 -17.85 17.46 1.00
N PRO A 67 -18.11 16.55 0.04
CA PRO A 67 -19.30 16.67 -0.80
C PRO A 67 -20.57 16.61 0.08
N PRO A 68 -21.65 17.31 -0.32
CA PRO A 68 -22.91 17.27 0.41
C PRO A 68 -23.39 15.82 0.49
N ARG A 69 -23.68 15.33 1.71
CA ARG A 69 -24.13 13.95 1.98
C ARG A 69 -25.38 13.63 1.14
N ARG A 70 -25.20 13.08 -0.06
CA ARG A 70 -26.20 12.22 -0.69
C ARG A 70 -26.08 10.86 -0.01
N ALA A 71 -27.21 10.21 0.25
CA ALA A 71 -27.39 9.09 1.16
C ALA A 71 -26.43 7.88 1.03
N THR A 72 -25.57 7.84 0.00
CA THR A 72 -24.62 6.75 -0.29
C THR A 72 -23.19 7.22 -0.60
N GLU A 73 -22.89 8.52 -0.55
CA GLU A 73 -21.60 9.08 -0.99
C GLU A 73 -20.96 9.93 0.11
N THR A 74 -20.58 9.28 1.21
CA THR A 74 -19.83 9.94 2.30
C THR A 74 -18.33 9.78 2.04
N GLY A 75 -17.58 10.88 2.08
CA GLY A 75 -16.14 10.86 1.80
C GLY A 75 -15.53 12.25 1.74
N VAL A 76 -14.30 12.33 1.22
CA VAL A 76 -13.57 13.57 0.96
C VAL A 76 -13.16 13.61 -0.50
N ARG A 77 -13.32 14.77 -1.14
CA ARG A 77 -12.91 15.02 -2.51
C ARG A 77 -11.75 16.00 -2.52
N VAL A 78 -10.66 15.64 -3.18
CA VAL A 78 -9.43 16.46 -3.23
C VAL A 78 -8.83 16.40 -4.63
N PRO A 79 -8.28 17.51 -5.17
CA PRO A 79 -7.56 17.46 -6.45
C PRO A 79 -6.39 16.48 -6.38
N ILE A 80 -6.28 15.54 -7.33
CA ILE A 80 -5.18 14.57 -7.31
C ILE A 80 -3.80 15.24 -7.46
N GLY A 81 -3.75 16.44 -8.03
CA GLY A 81 -2.53 17.24 -8.15
C GLY A 81 -1.98 17.74 -6.80
N ASP A 82 -2.85 17.92 -5.81
CA ASP A 82 -2.52 18.54 -4.51
C ASP A 82 -2.12 17.53 -3.43
N VAL A 83 -2.38 16.24 -3.69
CA VAL A 83 -2.01 15.15 -2.78
C VAL A 83 -0.74 14.51 -3.31
N ASP A 84 0.29 14.34 -2.48
CA ASP A 84 1.48 13.61 -2.89
C ASP A 84 1.24 12.09 -2.97
N GLY A 85 2.17 11.35 -3.58
CA GLY A 85 1.99 9.92 -3.80
C GLY A 85 1.92 9.09 -2.51
N GLN A 86 2.58 9.51 -1.43
CA GLN A 86 2.54 8.80 -0.15
C GLN A 86 1.21 9.03 0.56
N GLN A 87 0.75 10.28 0.59
CA GLN A 87 -0.55 10.67 1.14
C GLN A 87 -1.67 9.97 0.38
N LEU A 88 -1.61 9.95 -0.95
CA LEU A 88 -2.60 9.24 -1.76
C LEU A 88 -2.61 7.74 -1.41
N ASN A 89 -1.44 7.11 -1.32
CA ASN A 89 -1.36 5.69 -0.98
C ASN A 89 -1.94 5.39 0.41
N HIS A 90 -1.66 6.26 1.38
CA HIS A 90 -2.18 6.15 2.74
C HIS A 90 -3.72 6.24 2.73
N TRP A 91 -4.28 7.30 2.13
CA TRP A 91 -5.72 7.55 2.16
C TRP A 91 -6.52 6.55 1.32
N VAL A 92 -6.00 6.11 0.18
CA VAL A 92 -6.64 5.06 -0.63
C VAL A 92 -6.74 3.76 0.17
N ARG A 93 -5.71 3.41 0.95
CA ARG A 93 -5.73 2.23 1.80
C ARG A 93 -6.72 2.39 2.96
N ARG A 94 -6.79 3.56 3.60
CA ARG A 94 -7.77 3.85 4.66
C ARG A 94 -9.21 3.77 4.13
N ALA A 95 -9.44 4.28 2.94
CA ALA A 95 -10.75 4.20 2.28
C ALA A 95 -11.13 2.74 1.97
N TRP A 96 -10.20 1.95 1.45
CA TRP A 96 -10.44 0.52 1.23
C TRP A 96 -10.74 -0.21 2.53
N LEU A 97 -9.97 0.03 3.61
CA LEU A 97 -10.23 -0.59 4.92
C LEU A 97 -11.60 -0.21 5.49
N ALA A 98 -12.08 1.01 5.23
CA ALA A 98 -13.39 1.48 5.69
C ALA A 98 -14.57 0.82 4.94
N ARG A 99 -14.33 0.28 3.74
CA ARG A 99 -15.35 -0.34 2.87
C ARG A 99 -15.20 -1.86 2.76
N ALA A 100 -14.01 -2.39 3.04
CA ALA A 100 -13.72 -3.81 2.94
C ALA A 100 -14.49 -4.58 4.02
N PRO A 101 -15.07 -5.75 3.70
CA PRO A 101 -15.65 -6.63 4.70
C PRO A 101 -14.61 -7.04 5.74
N GLU A 102 -15.05 -7.22 6.99
CA GLU A 102 -14.17 -7.47 8.16
C GLU A 102 -13.15 -8.59 7.92
N ARG A 103 -13.53 -9.65 7.20
CA ARG A 103 -12.63 -10.74 6.80
C ARG A 103 -11.48 -10.26 5.91
N LEU A 104 -11.78 -9.48 4.87
CA LEU A 104 -10.77 -8.96 3.95
C LEU A 104 -9.91 -7.90 4.64
N ALA A 105 -10.52 -7.04 5.45
CA ALA A 105 -9.79 -6.07 6.26
C ALA A 105 -8.82 -6.77 7.23
N ALA A 106 -9.22 -7.87 7.87
CA ALA A 106 -8.36 -8.68 8.72
C ALA A 106 -7.23 -9.35 7.91
N GLN A 107 -7.50 -9.89 6.72
CA GLN A 107 -6.49 -10.50 5.85
C GLN A 107 -5.50 -9.48 5.27
N ALA A 108 -5.97 -8.30 4.88
CA ALA A 108 -5.11 -7.22 4.40
C ALA A 108 -4.33 -6.55 5.54
N THR A 109 -4.87 -6.53 6.76
CA THR A 109 -4.11 -6.13 7.94
C THR A 109 -3.06 -7.18 8.27
N ALA A 110 -3.42 -8.48 8.24
CA ALA A 110 -2.49 -9.59 8.43
C ALA A 110 -1.37 -9.64 7.35
N GLY A 111 -1.70 -9.32 6.10
CA GLY A 111 -0.75 -9.20 5.00
C GLY A 111 0.12 -7.93 5.06
N ASP A 112 -0.32 -6.89 5.77
CA ASP A 112 0.44 -5.65 5.97
C ASP A 112 1.11 -5.56 7.37
N THR A 113 0.83 -6.51 8.27
CA THR A 113 1.62 -6.79 9.50
C THR A 113 2.92 -7.53 9.21
N VAL A 114 3.35 -7.62 7.95
CA VAL A 114 4.78 -7.79 7.64
C VAL A 114 5.48 -6.44 7.87
N LEU A 115 5.57 -6.05 9.14
CA LEU A 115 6.46 -4.99 9.56
C LEU A 115 7.90 -5.51 9.41
N PRO A 116 8.85 -4.71 8.89
CA PRO A 116 10.26 -5.07 8.95
C PRO A 116 10.61 -5.36 10.41
N GLY A 117 10.98 -6.60 10.74
CA GLY A 117 11.27 -7.07 12.10
C GLY A 117 10.16 -7.82 12.85
N GLU A 118 9.04 -8.19 12.20
CA GLU A 118 8.09 -9.19 12.74
C GLU A 118 7.97 -10.45 11.87
N VAL A 119 8.56 -10.44 10.68
CA VAL A 119 8.78 -11.66 9.88
C VAL A 119 10.14 -12.21 10.28
N GLY A 120 10.12 -13.04 11.32
CA GLY A 120 11.30 -13.64 11.95
C GLY A 120 12.37 -12.62 12.37
N ASP A 121 13.64 -12.99 12.23
CA ASP A 121 14.83 -12.21 12.62
C ASP A 121 15.40 -11.36 11.48
N LEU A 122 14.63 -11.09 10.42
CA LEU A 122 15.09 -10.28 9.29
C LEU A 122 15.32 -8.80 9.67
N PRO A 123 16.36 -8.14 9.15
CA PRO A 123 16.73 -6.79 9.60
C PRO A 123 15.73 -5.74 9.12
N ARG A 124 15.32 -4.85 10.02
CA ARG A 124 14.39 -3.74 9.69
C ARG A 124 14.92 -2.82 8.58
N ALA A 125 16.24 -2.76 8.43
CA ALA A 125 16.93 -1.87 7.51
C ALA A 125 16.80 -2.24 6.02
N ILE A 126 16.42 -3.47 5.67
CA ILE A 126 16.36 -3.93 4.27
C ILE A 126 15.27 -3.25 3.43
N GLY A 127 14.32 -2.59 4.10
CA GLY A 127 13.23 -1.84 3.48
C GLY A 127 12.02 -2.70 3.08
N ARG A 128 10.87 -2.03 2.93
CA ARG A 128 9.57 -2.68 2.67
C ARG A 128 9.53 -3.55 1.40
N PRO A 129 10.12 -3.14 0.25
CA PRO A 129 10.11 -3.96 -0.97
C PRO A 129 10.86 -5.28 -0.80
N ALA A 130 12.05 -5.26 -0.20
CA ALA A 130 12.86 -6.46 0.02
C ALA A 130 12.21 -7.38 1.07
N THR A 131 11.67 -6.81 2.15
CA THR A 131 10.95 -7.56 3.18
C THR A 131 9.77 -8.34 2.59
N ARG A 132 8.97 -7.69 1.72
CA ARG A 132 7.83 -8.33 1.04
C ARG A 132 8.27 -9.39 0.02
N ALA A 133 9.35 -9.15 -0.71
CA ALA A 133 9.88 -10.10 -1.67
C ALA A 133 10.36 -11.39 -0.98
N LEU A 134 11.09 -11.28 0.13
CA LEU A 134 11.53 -12.41 0.94
C LEU A 134 10.34 -13.16 1.54
N ALA A 135 9.40 -12.46 2.18
CA ALA A 135 8.21 -13.07 2.74
C ALA A 135 7.36 -13.79 1.68
N GLY A 136 7.22 -13.20 0.48
CA GLY A 136 6.52 -13.81 -0.65
C GLY A 136 7.22 -15.07 -1.19
N ALA A 137 8.53 -15.18 -1.00
CA ALA A 137 9.32 -16.38 -1.28
C ALA A 137 9.38 -17.38 -0.11
N GLY A 138 8.64 -17.13 0.99
CA GLY A 138 8.64 -17.96 2.19
C GLY A 138 9.88 -17.82 3.07
N ILE A 139 10.74 -16.84 2.77
CA ILE A 139 11.97 -16.56 3.51
C ILE A 139 11.63 -15.56 4.59
N THR A 140 11.71 -16.02 5.82
CA THR A 140 11.29 -15.25 6.98
C THR A 140 12.37 -15.10 8.04
N THR A 141 13.53 -15.73 7.85
CA THR A 141 14.63 -15.71 8.81
C THR A 141 15.99 -15.45 8.17
N LEU A 142 16.94 -14.90 8.93
CA LEU A 142 18.34 -14.75 8.53
C LEU A 142 18.98 -16.10 8.23
N ALA A 143 18.64 -17.15 8.98
CA ALA A 143 19.12 -18.51 8.69
C ALA A 143 18.74 -18.95 7.27
N GLN A 144 17.49 -18.74 6.85
CA GLN A 144 17.04 -19.04 5.49
C GLN A 144 17.69 -18.12 4.44
N VAL A 145 17.98 -16.86 4.79
CA VAL A 145 18.76 -15.97 3.92
C VAL A 145 20.21 -16.45 3.78
N ALA A 146 20.78 -17.06 4.82
CA ALA A 146 22.14 -17.60 4.80
C ALA A 146 22.30 -18.77 3.83
N GLU A 147 21.20 -19.46 3.50
CA GLU A 147 21.16 -20.55 2.51
C GLU A 147 21.19 -20.04 1.06
N LEU A 148 21.01 -18.74 0.84
CA LEU A 148 20.91 -18.12 -0.49
C LEU A 148 22.16 -17.32 -0.85
N THR A 149 22.51 -17.38 -2.12
CA THR A 149 23.55 -16.55 -2.73
C THR A 149 23.08 -15.11 -2.97
N ASP A 150 24.04 -14.19 -3.10
CA ASP A 150 23.74 -12.81 -3.51
C ASP A 150 22.99 -12.74 -4.85
N GLY A 151 23.29 -13.67 -5.77
CA GLY A 151 22.63 -13.75 -7.07
C GLY A 151 21.16 -14.14 -6.96
N GLU A 152 20.83 -15.12 -6.12
CA GLU A 152 19.45 -15.55 -5.88
C GLU A 152 18.62 -14.46 -5.18
N LEU A 153 19.22 -13.76 -4.23
CA LEU A 153 18.58 -12.62 -3.58
C LEU A 153 18.32 -11.49 -4.58
N LEU A 154 19.29 -11.15 -5.44
CA LEU A 154 19.11 -10.13 -6.48
C LEU A 154 18.10 -10.53 -7.56
N ALA A 155 17.87 -11.82 -7.77
CA ALA A 155 16.85 -12.31 -8.70
C ALA A 155 15.42 -12.06 -8.18
N MET A 156 15.24 -11.82 -6.87
CA MET A 156 13.93 -11.57 -6.28
C MET A 156 13.43 -10.16 -6.61
N HIS A 157 12.26 -10.07 -7.24
CA HIS A 157 11.65 -8.79 -7.61
C HIS A 157 11.36 -7.93 -6.37
N GLY A 158 12.14 -6.85 -6.19
CA GLY A 158 12.04 -5.94 -5.04
C GLY A 158 13.22 -6.01 -4.08
N VAL A 159 14.13 -6.97 -4.22
CA VAL A 159 15.40 -7.02 -3.50
C VAL A 159 16.48 -6.31 -4.34
N GLY A 160 17.09 -5.28 -3.77
CA GLY A 160 18.16 -4.52 -4.43
C GLY A 160 19.52 -4.71 -3.77
N PRO A 161 20.62 -4.24 -4.39
CA PRO A 161 21.98 -4.37 -3.85
C PRO A 161 22.12 -3.82 -2.42
N LYS A 162 21.36 -2.76 -2.09
CA LYS A 162 21.33 -2.21 -0.73
C LYS A 162 20.75 -3.21 0.30
N ALA A 163 19.68 -3.92 -0.06
CA ALA A 163 19.08 -4.92 0.83
C ALA A 163 20.03 -6.10 1.03
N VAL A 164 20.68 -6.58 -0.04
CA VAL A 164 21.68 -7.65 0.00
C VAL A 164 22.85 -7.28 0.92
N ARG A 165 23.38 -6.05 0.83
CA ARG A 165 24.43 -5.58 1.74
C ARG A 165 23.98 -5.61 3.21
N LEU A 166 22.78 -5.11 3.50
CA LEU A 166 22.24 -5.07 4.86
C LEU A 166 21.94 -6.46 5.42
N LEU A 167 21.53 -7.40 4.58
CA LEU A 167 21.40 -8.81 4.96
C LEU A 167 22.76 -9.42 5.28
N GLY A 168 23.79 -9.13 4.46
CA GLY A 168 25.16 -9.57 4.72
C GLY A 168 25.73 -9.02 6.04
N GLU A 169 25.48 -7.74 6.35
CA GLU A 169 25.87 -7.12 7.62
C GLU A 169 25.20 -7.80 8.82
N ALA A 170 23.88 -8.04 8.75
CA ALA A 170 23.16 -8.71 9.82
C ALA A 170 23.56 -10.19 10.01
N LEU A 171 23.91 -10.89 8.92
CA LEU A 171 24.45 -12.25 8.99
C LEU A 171 25.81 -12.26 9.68
N ALA A 172 26.68 -11.30 9.37
CA ALA A 172 27.98 -11.18 10.02
C ALA A 172 27.84 -10.89 11.53
N GLU A 173 26.89 -10.03 11.93
CA GLU A 173 26.59 -9.74 13.34
C GLU A 173 26.08 -10.97 14.10
N THR A 174 25.34 -11.85 13.43
CA THR A 174 24.78 -13.08 14.01
C THR A 174 25.68 -14.32 13.83
N GLY A 175 26.89 -14.15 13.30
CA GLY A 175 27.87 -15.22 13.14
C GLY A 175 27.62 -16.16 11.95
N HIS A 176 26.70 -15.82 11.04
CA HIS A 176 26.41 -16.57 9.84
C HIS A 176 27.21 -16.03 8.64
N ARG A 177 27.63 -16.92 7.73
CA ARG A 177 28.21 -16.54 6.42
C ARG A 177 27.39 -17.18 5.31
N ARG A 178 27.16 -16.41 4.24
CA ARG A 178 26.53 -16.92 3.01
C ARG A 178 27.54 -17.73 2.19
N PRO A 179 27.07 -18.74 1.41
CA PRO A 179 27.89 -19.56 0.53
C PRO A 179 28.55 -18.77 -0.59
#